data_AF-A0AAD2YAG2-F1
#
_entry.id   AF-A0AAD2YAG2-F1
#
_cell.length_a   1.000
_cell.length_b   1.000
_cell.length_c   1.000
_cell.angle_alpha   90.00
_cell.angle_beta   90.00
_cell.angle_gamma   90.00
#
_symmetry.space_group_name_H-M   'P 1'
#
loop_
_entity.id
_entity.type
_entity.pdbx_description
1 polymer ?
#
loop_
_entity_poly.entity_id
_entity_poly.type
_entity_poly.pdbx_seq_one_letter_code
_entity_poly.pdbx_strand_id
1 'polypeptide(L)'
;MDSMILGRYVSGNSIIHRLDPRSKLLSMFLFILVIFLANNIVTNGLLFVFTILLVGLSKIPLGFFLKGLRSMVFLIAFTTLFQLLFTSGGTTLFQFGFIRITEAGLAQAGIIFSRFLLIIIFSTLLTLTTMPLSLADAVESLLQPLVALKVPVHEIGLMLSMSLRFVPTLMDDTTRIMNAQRARGVDFGEGNIVQKVKSIIPILIPLFASSFKRADALATAMEARGYQGGVGRSRYRQLRWKKADTLSIFIMFALGLMLFFLKS
;
A
#
# COMPACT_ATOMS: atom_id res chain seq x y z
N MET A 1 19.85 -9.83 -11.79
CA MET A 1 18.62 -9.89 -10.96
C MET A 1 17.92 -8.54 -11.12
N ASP A 2 17.46 -8.24 -12.33
CA ASP A 2 17.07 -6.87 -12.74
C ASP A 2 15.59 -6.57 -12.54
N SER A 3 14.99 -7.06 -11.45
CA SER A 3 13.56 -6.83 -11.20
C SER A 3 13.15 -6.95 -9.73
N MET A 4 13.80 -6.21 -8.82
CA MET A 4 13.17 -5.80 -7.57
C MET A 4 12.99 -4.28 -7.60
N ILE A 5 11.81 -3.75 -7.96
CA ILE A 5 10.52 -3.78 -7.23
C ILE A 5 10.59 -2.90 -5.97
N LEU A 6 10.95 -1.63 -6.11
CA LEU A 6 10.59 -0.63 -5.10
C LEU A 6 10.16 0.65 -5.79
N GLY A 7 8.93 1.07 -5.49
CA GLY A 7 8.33 2.29 -6.05
C GLY A 7 8.01 2.19 -7.54
N ARG A 8 7.11 1.28 -7.95
CA ARG A 8 6.44 1.34 -9.27
C ARG A 8 5.49 2.55 -9.34
N TYR A 9 5.97 3.74 -9.00
CA TYR A 9 5.32 4.96 -9.39
C TYR A 9 5.37 5.01 -10.92
N VAL A 10 4.22 5.05 -11.55
CA VAL A 10 4.12 5.26 -12.99
C VAL A 10 4.03 6.76 -13.19
N SER A 11 5.03 7.34 -13.86
CA SER A 11 4.98 8.75 -14.22
C SER A 11 3.80 9.00 -15.14
N GLY A 12 2.86 9.82 -14.68
CA GLY A 12 1.61 10.09 -15.39
C GLY A 12 1.11 11.50 -15.12
N ASN A 13 0.43 12.08 -16.12
CA ASN A 13 -0.12 13.44 -16.07
C ASN A 13 -1.65 13.43 -15.96
N SER A 14 -2.21 12.56 -15.12
CA SER A 14 -3.66 12.50 -14.92
C SER A 14 -4.14 13.40 -13.78
N ILE A 15 -5.45 13.65 -13.72
CA ILE A 15 -6.08 14.45 -12.65
C ILE A 15 -5.73 13.84 -11.29
N ILE A 16 -5.79 12.51 -11.19
CA ILE A 16 -5.45 11.76 -9.98
C ILE A 16 -3.97 11.90 -9.63
N HIS A 17 -3.05 11.89 -10.60
CA HIS A 17 -1.62 12.06 -10.31
C HIS A 17 -1.31 13.43 -9.69
N ARG A 18 -2.08 14.47 -10.03
CA ARG A 18 -1.87 15.86 -9.58
C ARG A 18 -2.41 16.19 -8.20
N LEU A 19 -3.23 15.30 -7.62
CA LEU A 19 -3.76 15.47 -6.26
C LEU A 19 -2.65 15.37 -5.20
N ASP A 20 -2.84 16.06 -4.10
CA ASP A 20 -1.97 16.02 -2.92
C ASP A 20 -1.95 14.59 -2.35
N PRO A 21 -0.77 14.04 -2.03
CA PRO A 21 -0.62 12.72 -1.41
C PRO A 21 -1.50 12.51 -0.16
N ARG A 22 -1.73 13.57 0.64
CA ARG A 22 -2.56 13.51 1.86
C ARG A 22 -4.02 13.25 1.52
N SER A 23 -4.54 13.90 0.47
CA SER A 23 -5.93 13.73 0.06
C SER A 23 -6.16 12.31 -0.46
N LYS A 24 -5.23 11.76 -1.26
CA LYS A 24 -5.31 10.38 -1.74
C LYS A 24 -5.27 9.35 -0.62
N LEU A 25 -4.40 9.55 0.37
CA LEU A 25 -4.23 8.65 1.51
C LEU A 25 -5.49 8.67 2.40
N LEU A 26 -6.02 9.86 2.70
CA LEU A 26 -7.32 10.01 3.38
C LEU A 26 -8.46 9.39 2.58
N SER A 27 -8.52 9.62 1.27
CA SER A 27 -9.51 9.01 0.39
C SER A 27 -9.43 7.48 0.40
N MET A 28 -8.23 6.89 0.53
CA MET A 28 -8.09 5.43 0.67
C MET A 28 -8.71 4.93 1.98
N PHE A 29 -8.41 5.58 3.11
CA PHE A 29 -9.00 5.20 4.38
C PHE A 29 -10.53 5.34 4.36
N LEU A 30 -11.04 6.46 3.84
CA LEU A 30 -12.48 6.67 3.68
C LEU A 30 -13.10 5.62 2.76
N PHE A 31 -12.47 5.32 1.62
CA PHE A 31 -12.97 4.33 0.68
C PHE A 31 -13.07 2.93 1.30
N ILE A 32 -12.09 2.52 2.11
CA ILE A 32 -12.14 1.26 2.86
C ILE A 32 -13.37 1.26 3.79
N LEU A 33 -13.59 2.32 4.58
CA LEU A 33 -14.76 2.42 5.46
C LEU A 33 -16.08 2.33 4.69
N VAL A 34 -16.17 3.01 3.54
CA VAL A 34 -17.35 2.99 2.68
C VAL A 34 -17.64 1.59 2.12
N ILE A 35 -16.60 0.85 1.69
CA ILE A 35 -16.76 -0.53 1.21
C ILE A 35 -17.30 -1.46 2.31
N PHE A 36 -16.89 -1.26 3.56
CA PHE A 36 -17.42 -2.05 4.69
C PHE A 36 -18.86 -1.69 5.02
N LEU A 37 -19.30 -0.47 4.73
CA LEU A 37 -20.68 -0.05 4.92
C LEU A 37 -21.62 -0.67 3.88
N ALA A 38 -21.15 -0.86 2.65
CA ALA A 38 -21.92 -1.42 1.54
C ALA A 38 -22.23 -2.92 1.72
N ASN A 39 -23.51 -3.23 1.93
CA ASN A 39 -24.01 -4.60 2.12
C ASN A 39 -25.05 -5.03 1.06
N ASN A 40 -25.46 -4.12 0.16
CA ASN A 40 -26.48 -4.39 -0.85
C ASN A 40 -25.85 -4.52 -2.25
N ILE A 41 -26.50 -5.26 -3.15
CA ILE A 41 -26.05 -5.43 -4.54
C ILE A 41 -25.95 -4.06 -5.24
N VAL A 42 -26.95 -3.19 -5.04
CA VAL A 42 -26.97 -1.83 -5.61
C VAL A 42 -25.80 -0.99 -5.09
N THR A 43 -25.52 -1.03 -3.78
CA THR A 43 -24.40 -0.28 -3.19
C THR A 43 -23.04 -0.74 -3.71
N ASN A 44 -22.85 -2.05 -3.90
CA ASN A 44 -21.61 -2.59 -4.47
C ASN A 44 -21.48 -2.27 -5.96
N GLY A 45 -22.58 -2.29 -6.72
CA GLY A 45 -22.61 -1.87 -8.11
C GLY A 45 -22.18 -0.41 -8.28
N LEU A 46 -22.69 0.49 -7.43
CA LEU A 46 -22.31 1.91 -7.46
C LEU A 46 -20.80 2.10 -7.16
N LEU A 47 -20.26 1.39 -6.18
CA LEU A 47 -18.83 1.42 -5.86
C LEU A 47 -17.94 0.91 -7.01
N PHE A 48 -18.41 -0.10 -7.72
CA PHE A 48 -17.72 -0.66 -8.88
C PHE A 48 -17.66 0.33 -10.03
N VAL A 49 -18.80 0.97 -10.36
CA VAL A 49 -18.86 2.03 -11.37
C VAL A 49 -17.94 3.20 -11.00
N PHE A 50 -18.00 3.65 -9.75
CA PHE A 50 -17.14 4.72 -9.26
C PHE A 50 -15.65 4.38 -9.38
N THR A 51 -15.27 3.14 -9.05
CA THR A 51 -13.88 2.70 -9.13
C THR A 51 -13.40 2.59 -10.58
N ILE A 52 -14.23 2.08 -11.49
CA ILE A 52 -13.92 2.07 -12.94
C ILE A 52 -13.69 3.50 -13.46
N LEU A 53 -14.54 4.44 -13.04
CA LEU A 53 -14.39 5.85 -13.40
C LEU A 53 -13.05 6.40 -12.92
N LEU A 54 -12.64 6.10 -11.68
CA LEU A 54 -11.32 6.50 -11.17
C LEU A 54 -10.16 5.85 -11.95
N VAL A 55 -10.27 4.57 -12.31
CA VAL A 55 -9.28 3.91 -13.16
C VAL A 55 -9.18 4.59 -14.52
N GLY A 56 -10.31 4.94 -15.15
CA GLY A 56 -10.34 5.70 -16.41
C GLY A 56 -9.69 7.08 -16.27
N LEU A 57 -10.01 7.82 -15.20
CA LEU A 57 -9.40 9.12 -14.90
C LEU A 57 -7.91 9.02 -14.57
N SER A 58 -7.43 7.87 -14.08
CA SER A 58 -6.02 7.66 -13.73
C SER A 58 -5.11 7.58 -14.97
N LYS A 59 -5.65 7.19 -16.13
CA LYS A 59 -4.91 6.92 -17.38
C LYS A 59 -3.78 5.88 -17.22
N ILE A 60 -3.93 4.93 -16.28
CA ILE A 60 -2.98 3.83 -16.06
C ILE A 60 -3.43 2.62 -16.90
N PRO A 61 -2.52 1.91 -17.59
CA PRO A 61 -2.91 0.76 -18.38
C PRO A 61 -3.39 -0.40 -17.49
N LEU A 62 -4.47 -1.05 -17.93
CA LEU A 62 -5.18 -2.11 -17.17
C LEU A 62 -4.29 -3.28 -16.76
N GLY A 63 -3.20 -3.54 -17.49
CA GLY A 63 -2.23 -4.59 -17.18
C GLY A 63 -1.62 -4.48 -15.78
N PHE A 64 -1.45 -3.27 -15.23
CA PHE A 64 -0.95 -3.13 -13.86
C PHE A 64 -1.99 -3.58 -12.81
N PHE A 65 -3.27 -3.27 -13.03
CA PHE A 65 -4.36 -3.70 -12.14
C PHE A 65 -4.54 -5.21 -12.17
N LEU A 66 -4.47 -5.82 -13.36
CA LEU A 66 -4.52 -7.28 -13.53
C LEU A 66 -3.35 -7.97 -12.83
N LYS A 67 -2.16 -7.38 -12.85
CA LYS A 67 -1.00 -7.92 -12.10
C LYS A 67 -1.22 -7.85 -10.60
N GLY A 68 -1.79 -6.75 -10.09
CA GLY A 68 -2.19 -6.63 -8.69
C GLY A 68 -3.21 -7.70 -8.28
N LEU A 69 -4.25 -7.89 -9.10
CA LEU A 69 -5.27 -8.90 -8.86
C LEU A 69 -4.68 -10.32 -8.89
N ARG A 70 -3.81 -10.63 -9.87
CA ARG A 70 -3.14 -11.95 -10.02
C ARG A 70 -2.44 -12.40 -8.74
N SER A 71 -1.79 -11.49 -8.02
CA SER A 71 -1.08 -11.83 -6.78
C SER A 71 -2.00 -12.31 -5.65
N MET A 72 -3.29 -11.94 -5.69
CA MET A 72 -4.25 -12.27 -4.63
C MET A 72 -5.35 -13.23 -5.09
N VAL A 73 -5.30 -13.76 -6.33
CA VAL A 73 -6.33 -14.66 -6.88
C VAL A 73 -6.58 -15.85 -5.96
N PHE A 74 -5.52 -16.46 -5.40
CA PHE A 74 -5.69 -17.60 -4.49
C PHE A 74 -6.52 -17.24 -3.25
N LEU A 75 -6.20 -16.12 -2.59
CA LEU A 75 -6.93 -15.65 -1.42
C LEU A 75 -8.39 -15.30 -1.76
N ILE A 76 -8.61 -14.60 -2.88
CA ILE A 76 -9.95 -14.22 -3.34
C ILE A 76 -10.76 -15.48 -3.63
N ALA A 77 -10.25 -16.38 -4.46
CA ALA A 77 -10.93 -17.62 -4.82
C ALA A 77 -11.24 -18.48 -3.59
N PHE A 78 -10.27 -18.61 -2.67
CA PHE A 78 -10.45 -19.37 -1.44
C PHE A 78 -11.56 -18.78 -0.55
N THR A 79 -11.52 -17.48 -0.30
CA THR A 79 -12.51 -16.81 0.56
C THR A 79 -13.90 -16.79 -0.06
N THR A 80 -14.03 -16.56 -1.37
CA THR A 80 -15.32 -16.58 -2.06
C THR A 80 -15.91 -17.97 -2.16
N LEU A 81 -15.07 -18.99 -2.40
CA LEU A 81 -15.50 -20.38 -2.40
C LEU A 81 -15.96 -20.79 -1.00
N PHE A 82 -15.21 -20.42 0.04
CA PHE A 82 -15.59 -20.69 1.41
C PHE A 82 -16.92 -20.01 1.76
N GLN A 83 -17.10 -18.75 1.39
CA GLN A 83 -18.37 -18.06 1.62
C GLN A 83 -19.53 -18.75 0.89
N LEU A 84 -19.32 -19.18 -0.36
CA LEU A 84 -20.34 -19.85 -1.16
C LEU A 84 -20.76 -21.21 -0.58
N LEU A 85 -19.82 -21.96 0.01
CA LEU A 85 -20.07 -23.29 0.56
C LEU A 85 -20.57 -23.28 2.02
N PHE A 86 -20.09 -22.37 2.84
CA PHE A 86 -20.34 -22.37 4.30
C PHE A 86 -21.40 -21.35 4.73
N THR A 87 -21.83 -20.44 3.86
CA THR A 87 -22.97 -19.55 4.15
C THR A 87 -24.26 -20.27 3.87
N SER A 88 -25.01 -20.56 4.93
CA SER A 88 -26.34 -21.17 4.83
C SER A 88 -27.40 -20.13 5.14
N GLY A 89 -28.27 -19.82 4.17
CA GLY A 89 -29.42 -18.95 4.35
C GLY A 89 -30.23 -18.72 3.08
N GLY A 90 -31.55 -18.59 3.18
CA GLY A 90 -32.45 -18.41 2.04
C GLY A 90 -32.72 -19.71 1.26
N THR A 91 -33.20 -19.58 0.02
CA THR A 91 -33.55 -20.73 -0.82
C THR A 91 -32.31 -21.45 -1.32
N THR A 92 -32.33 -22.78 -1.30
CA THR A 92 -31.28 -23.62 -1.88
C THR A 92 -31.41 -23.62 -3.40
N LEU A 93 -30.43 -23.04 -4.09
CA LEU A 93 -30.40 -23.01 -5.56
C LEU A 93 -29.86 -24.32 -6.12
N PHE A 94 -28.84 -24.88 -5.48
CA PHE A 94 -28.20 -26.11 -5.90
C PHE A 94 -27.70 -26.89 -4.69
N GLN A 95 -27.99 -28.19 -4.65
CA GLN A 95 -27.53 -29.08 -3.59
C GLN A 95 -26.92 -30.33 -4.23
N PHE A 96 -25.66 -30.57 -3.93
CA PHE A 96 -24.96 -31.79 -4.34
C PHE A 96 -24.15 -32.34 -3.16
N GLY A 97 -24.68 -33.39 -2.52
CA GLY A 97 -24.07 -33.99 -1.34
C GLY A 97 -23.95 -33.02 -0.16
N PHE A 98 -22.74 -32.84 0.37
CA PHE A 98 -22.41 -31.91 1.47
C PHE A 98 -22.34 -30.44 1.00
N ILE A 99 -22.32 -30.18 -0.32
CA ILE A 99 -22.24 -28.84 -0.89
C ILE A 99 -23.66 -28.31 -1.13
N ARG A 100 -24.02 -27.25 -0.40
CA ARG A 100 -25.29 -26.52 -0.58
C ARG A 100 -24.98 -25.08 -0.98
N ILE A 101 -25.37 -24.73 -2.19
CA ILE A 101 -25.27 -23.36 -2.69
C ILE A 101 -26.61 -22.69 -2.43
N THR A 102 -26.60 -21.71 -1.52
CA THR A 102 -27.77 -20.94 -1.14
C THR A 102 -27.75 -19.57 -1.80
N GLU A 103 -28.91 -18.96 -1.99
CA GLU A 103 -29.00 -17.59 -2.52
C GLU A 103 -28.21 -16.60 -1.66
N ALA A 104 -28.30 -16.71 -0.32
CA ALA A 104 -27.52 -15.86 0.58
C ALA A 104 -26.01 -16.12 0.46
N GLY A 105 -25.60 -17.38 0.26
CA GLY A 105 -24.19 -17.72 0.04
C GLY A 105 -23.64 -17.16 -1.26
N LEU A 106 -24.43 -17.19 -2.34
CA LEU A 106 -24.04 -16.58 -3.61
C LEU A 106 -23.95 -15.05 -3.49
N ALA A 107 -24.93 -14.40 -2.85
CA ALA A 107 -24.92 -12.96 -2.63
C ALA A 107 -23.71 -12.53 -1.79
N GLN A 108 -23.45 -13.21 -0.66
CA GLN A 108 -22.30 -12.91 0.19
C GLN A 108 -20.97 -13.17 -0.51
N ALA A 109 -20.84 -14.26 -1.26
CA ALA A 109 -19.65 -14.54 -2.05
C ALA A 109 -19.39 -13.43 -3.09
N GLY A 110 -20.44 -12.94 -3.76
CA GLY A 110 -20.36 -11.81 -4.68
C GLY A 110 -19.94 -10.50 -4.00
N ILE A 111 -20.50 -10.20 -2.83
CA ILE A 111 -20.14 -9.01 -2.04
C ILE A 111 -18.65 -9.09 -1.64
N ILE A 112 -18.19 -10.20 -1.07
CA ILE A 112 -16.80 -10.39 -0.65
C ILE A 112 -15.84 -10.33 -1.85
N PHE A 113 -16.20 -10.97 -2.97
CA PHE A 113 -15.43 -10.89 -4.21
C PHE A 113 -15.26 -9.44 -4.67
N SER A 114 -16.36 -8.69 -4.73
CA SER A 114 -16.34 -7.28 -5.13
C SER A 114 -15.51 -6.42 -4.18
N ARG A 115 -15.61 -6.66 -2.86
CA ARG A 115 -14.86 -5.96 -1.82
C ARG A 115 -13.35 -6.12 -2.01
N PHE A 116 -12.87 -7.35 -2.19
CA PHE A 116 -11.44 -7.58 -2.47
C PHE A 116 -10.98 -6.88 -3.74
N LEU A 117 -11.77 -7.00 -4.82
CA LEU A 117 -11.44 -6.38 -6.10
C LEU A 117 -11.35 -4.86 -5.97
N LEU A 118 -12.33 -4.21 -5.33
CA LEU A 118 -12.35 -2.75 -5.10
C LEU A 118 -11.15 -2.29 -4.27
N ILE A 119 -10.84 -2.97 -3.16
CA ILE A 119 -9.70 -2.64 -2.30
C ILE A 119 -8.38 -2.77 -3.09
N ILE A 120 -8.20 -3.86 -3.83
CA ILE A 120 -6.98 -4.12 -4.59
C ILE A 120 -6.80 -3.08 -5.70
N ILE A 121 -7.86 -2.77 -6.46
CA ILE A 121 -7.78 -1.77 -7.53
C ILE A 121 -7.45 -0.39 -6.95
N PHE A 122 -8.14 0.02 -5.89
CA PHE A 122 -7.93 1.34 -5.29
C PHE A 122 -6.54 1.47 -4.65
N SER A 123 -6.09 0.45 -3.93
CA SER A 123 -4.73 0.37 -3.35
C SER A 123 -3.65 0.40 -4.44
N THR A 124 -3.87 -0.32 -5.54
CA THR A 124 -2.99 -0.30 -6.72
C THR A 124 -2.94 1.11 -7.33
N LEU A 125 -4.08 1.77 -7.47
CA LEU A 125 -4.16 3.14 -7.96
C LEU A 125 -3.37 4.11 -7.07
N LEU A 126 -3.50 4.03 -5.75
CA LEU A 126 -2.70 4.86 -4.84
C LEU A 126 -1.19 4.60 -5.00
N THR A 127 -0.80 3.33 -5.03
CA THR A 127 0.59 2.87 -5.11
C THR A 127 1.25 3.31 -6.41
N LEU A 128 0.54 3.24 -7.53
CA LEU A 128 1.08 3.61 -8.85
C LEU A 128 1.07 5.13 -9.07
N THR A 129 0.12 5.87 -8.48
CA THR A 129 -0.04 7.32 -8.71
C THR A 129 0.70 8.20 -7.69
N THR A 130 1.34 7.62 -6.67
CA THR A 130 1.99 8.39 -5.60
C THR A 130 3.41 7.89 -5.32
N MET A 131 4.38 8.81 -5.35
CA MET A 131 5.76 8.47 -5.04
C MET A 131 5.93 8.09 -3.56
N PRO A 132 6.75 7.10 -3.20
CA PRO A 132 6.96 6.67 -1.82
C PRO A 132 7.39 7.80 -0.89
N LEU A 133 8.31 8.66 -1.32
CA LEU A 133 8.75 9.81 -0.52
C LEU A 133 7.60 10.81 -0.26
N SER A 134 6.71 10.98 -1.24
CA SER A 134 5.52 11.83 -1.07
C SER A 134 4.49 11.21 -0.12
N LEU A 135 4.39 9.87 -0.07
CA LEU A 135 3.56 9.18 0.91
C LEU A 135 4.13 9.35 2.32
N ALA A 136 5.46 9.32 2.49
CA ALA A 136 6.09 9.61 3.78
C ALA A 136 5.76 11.02 4.29
N ASP A 137 5.90 12.03 3.43
CA ASP A 137 5.52 13.41 3.76
C ASP A 137 4.02 13.51 4.11
N ALA A 138 3.17 12.73 3.44
CA ALA A 138 1.73 12.68 3.72
C ALA A 138 1.44 12.09 5.09
N VAL A 139 2.06 10.96 5.42
CA VAL A 139 1.92 10.29 6.73
C VAL A 139 2.40 11.21 7.83
N GLU A 140 3.56 11.85 7.69
CA GLU A 140 4.06 12.83 8.67
C GLU A 140 3.06 13.97 8.88
N SER A 141 2.53 14.55 7.80
CA SER A 141 1.53 15.63 7.90
C SER A 141 0.21 15.18 8.53
N LEU A 142 -0.23 13.95 8.29
CA LEU A 142 -1.46 13.40 8.88
C LEU A 142 -1.29 13.02 10.36
N LEU A 143 -0.06 12.74 10.79
CA LEU A 143 0.26 12.49 12.19
C LEU A 143 0.42 13.76 13.02
N GLN A 144 0.54 14.95 12.41
CA GLN A 144 0.73 16.22 13.14
C GLN A 144 -0.23 16.48 14.31
N PRO A 145 -1.54 16.15 14.23
CA PRO A 145 -2.44 16.33 15.37
C PRO A 145 -2.03 15.55 16.62
N LEU A 146 -1.30 14.44 16.47
CA LEU A 146 -0.81 13.62 17.57
C LEU A 146 0.36 14.28 18.32
N VAL A 147 0.94 15.38 17.83
CA VAL A 147 1.93 16.16 18.58
C VAL A 147 1.35 16.65 19.92
N ALA A 148 0.05 16.97 19.96
CA ALA A 148 -0.63 17.33 21.21
C ALA A 148 -0.62 16.18 22.25
N LEU A 149 -0.54 14.93 21.79
CA LEU A 149 -0.41 13.74 22.63
C LEU A 149 1.06 13.38 22.93
N LYS A 150 2.00 14.31 22.70
CA LYS A 150 3.46 14.15 22.88
C LYS A 150 4.10 13.10 21.97
N VAL A 151 3.49 12.83 20.81
CA VAL A 151 4.10 11.94 19.79
C VAL A 151 5.18 12.70 19.00
N PRO A 152 6.40 12.15 18.82
CA PRO A 152 7.50 12.81 18.10
C PRO A 152 7.32 12.69 16.57
N VAL A 153 6.35 13.41 16.03
CA VAL A 153 5.94 13.30 14.62
C VAL A 153 7.06 13.70 13.65
N HIS A 154 7.86 14.72 14.00
CA HIS A 154 8.94 15.17 13.14
C HIS A 154 10.05 14.13 13.02
N GLU A 155 10.42 13.51 14.13
CA GLU A 155 11.41 12.44 14.19
C GLU A 155 10.94 11.21 13.41
N ILE A 156 9.66 10.86 13.51
CA ILE A 156 9.06 9.78 12.69
C ILE A 156 9.16 10.12 11.20
N GLY A 157 8.83 11.36 10.81
CA GLY A 157 8.96 11.83 9.43
C GLY A 157 10.40 11.77 8.92
N LEU A 158 11.35 12.24 9.74
CA LEU A 158 12.78 12.14 9.45
C LEU A 158 13.20 10.69 9.24
N MET A 159 12.90 9.80 10.19
CA MET A 159 13.23 8.37 10.11
C MET A 159 12.68 7.74 8.83
N LEU A 160 11.39 7.96 8.54
CA LEU A 160 10.75 7.40 7.34
C LEU A 160 11.38 7.92 6.04
N SER A 161 11.67 9.22 5.97
CA SER A 161 12.32 9.83 4.80
C SER A 161 13.74 9.31 4.57
N MET A 162 14.50 9.09 5.65
CA MET A 162 15.84 8.51 5.62
C MET A 162 15.80 7.03 5.24
N SER A 163 14.89 6.26 5.82
CA SER A 163 14.68 4.85 5.46
C SER A 163 14.38 4.70 3.98
N LEU A 164 13.42 5.46 3.43
CA LEU A 164 13.09 5.39 2.01
C LEU A 164 14.27 5.81 1.11
N ARG A 165 15.10 6.75 1.55
CA ARG A 165 16.30 7.16 0.81
C ARG A 165 17.39 6.10 0.85
N PHE A 166 17.59 5.41 1.97
CA PHE A 166 18.64 4.40 2.11
C PHE A 166 18.27 3.04 1.57
N VAL A 167 16.98 2.72 1.43
CA VAL A 167 16.52 1.45 0.87
C VAL A 167 17.20 1.12 -0.48
N PRO A 168 17.22 2.00 -1.50
CA PRO A 168 17.92 1.72 -2.75
C PRO A 168 19.42 1.45 -2.54
N THR A 169 20.09 2.26 -1.72
CA THR A 169 21.53 2.07 -1.49
C THR A 169 21.84 0.80 -0.71
N LEU A 170 20.98 0.38 0.22
CA LEU A 170 21.11 -0.89 0.92
C LEU A 170 20.90 -2.08 -0.01
N MET A 171 20.02 -1.95 -1.01
CA MET A 171 19.87 -2.97 -2.06
C MET A 171 21.13 -3.07 -2.91
N ASP A 172 21.71 -1.93 -3.32
CA ASP A 172 22.98 -1.90 -4.07
C ASP A 172 24.12 -2.52 -3.25
N ASP A 173 24.25 -2.15 -1.98
CA ASP A 173 25.23 -2.74 -1.07
C ASP A 173 25.01 -4.25 -0.91
N THR A 174 23.75 -4.70 -0.77
CA THR A 174 23.40 -6.13 -0.67
C THR A 174 23.83 -6.89 -1.93
N THR A 175 23.53 -6.37 -3.12
CA THR A 175 23.91 -7.03 -4.38
C THR A 175 25.42 -7.06 -4.57
N ARG A 176 26.14 -5.99 -4.21
CA ARG A 176 27.60 -5.93 -4.23
C ARG A 176 28.22 -6.95 -3.28
N ILE A 177 27.74 -7.01 -2.03
CA ILE A 177 28.24 -7.97 -1.03
C ILE A 177 27.95 -9.41 -1.47
N MET A 178 26.73 -9.68 -1.95
CA MET A 178 26.35 -11.00 -2.45
C MET A 178 27.26 -11.45 -3.60
N ASN A 179 27.54 -10.59 -4.58
CA ASN A 179 28.45 -10.92 -5.68
C ASN A 179 29.90 -11.13 -5.22
N ALA A 180 30.38 -10.34 -4.24
CA ALA A 180 31.70 -10.52 -3.66
C ALA A 180 31.83 -11.86 -2.90
N GLN A 181 30.79 -12.27 -2.18
CA GLN A 181 30.77 -13.55 -1.48
C GLN A 181 30.65 -14.74 -2.45
N ARG A 182 29.89 -14.60 -3.55
CA ARG A 182 29.88 -15.60 -4.65
C ARG A 182 31.27 -15.81 -5.24
N ALA A 183 32.01 -14.72 -5.49
CA ALA A 183 33.39 -14.80 -5.97
C ALA A 183 34.34 -15.47 -4.95
N ARG A 184 33.98 -15.47 -3.66
CA ARG A 184 34.69 -16.19 -2.59
C ARG A 184 34.21 -17.63 -2.38
N GLY A 185 33.35 -18.15 -3.26
CA GLY A 185 32.87 -19.52 -3.22
C GLY A 185 31.65 -19.76 -2.33
N VAL A 186 30.96 -18.71 -1.87
CA VAL A 186 29.69 -18.87 -1.15
C VAL A 186 28.57 -19.12 -2.15
N ASP A 187 27.99 -20.31 -2.11
CA ASP A 187 26.80 -20.62 -2.89
C ASP A 187 25.51 -20.21 -2.15
N PHE A 188 24.65 -19.49 -2.85
CA PHE A 188 23.42 -18.92 -2.31
C PHE A 188 22.22 -19.65 -2.92
N GLY A 189 21.64 -20.60 -2.17
CA GLY A 189 20.38 -21.25 -2.54
C GLY A 189 20.43 -22.77 -2.60
N GLU A 190 21.63 -23.35 -2.56
CA GLU A 190 21.84 -24.80 -2.51
C GLU A 190 21.89 -25.34 -1.07
N GLY A 191 21.58 -26.64 -0.92
CA GLY A 191 21.67 -27.36 0.35
C GLY A 191 20.42 -27.34 1.24
N ASN A 192 20.56 -27.91 2.44
CA ASN A 192 19.50 -28.01 3.45
C ASN A 192 19.15 -26.63 4.04
N ILE A 193 17.97 -26.49 4.65
CA ILE A 193 17.48 -25.23 5.24
C ILE A 193 18.54 -24.58 6.16
N VAL A 194 19.24 -25.38 6.96
CA VAL A 194 20.32 -24.91 7.86
C VAL A 194 21.50 -24.31 7.07
N GLN A 195 21.89 -24.91 5.94
CA GLN A 195 22.96 -24.40 5.08
C GLN A 195 22.54 -23.08 4.41
N LYS A 196 21.29 -22.97 3.97
CA LYS A 196 20.73 -21.72 3.42
C LYS A 196 20.71 -20.58 4.43
N VAL A 197 20.42 -20.88 5.70
CA VAL A 197 20.48 -19.87 6.78
C VAL A 197 21.93 -19.44 7.03
N LYS A 198 22.87 -20.41 7.09
CA LYS A 198 24.29 -20.11 7.28
C LYS A 198 24.88 -19.28 6.14
N SER A 199 24.45 -19.49 4.90
CA SER A 199 24.95 -18.72 3.75
C SER A 199 24.50 -17.26 3.73
N ILE A 200 23.50 -16.86 4.53
CA ILE A 200 23.08 -15.45 4.65
C ILE A 200 24.03 -14.65 5.58
N ILE A 201 24.67 -15.31 6.54
CA ILE A 201 25.51 -14.64 7.56
C ILE A 201 26.64 -13.79 6.92
N PRO A 202 27.38 -14.26 5.88
CA PRO A 202 28.40 -13.47 5.19
C PRO A 202 27.88 -12.23 4.43
N ILE A 203 26.58 -12.14 4.18
CA ILE A 203 25.93 -10.92 3.66
C ILE A 203 25.54 -10.00 4.81
N LEU A 204 24.91 -10.58 5.83
CA LEU A 204 24.28 -9.84 6.91
C LEU A 204 25.29 -9.06 7.76
N ILE A 205 26.40 -9.69 8.15
CA ILE A 205 27.42 -9.05 9.01
C ILE A 205 28.04 -7.81 8.31
N PRO A 206 28.56 -7.91 7.07
CA PRO A 206 29.09 -6.72 6.39
C PRO A 206 28.05 -5.64 6.12
N LEU A 207 26.80 -6.03 5.82
CA LEU A 207 25.71 -5.07 5.60
C LEU A 207 25.39 -4.27 6.87
N PHE A 208 25.34 -4.92 8.04
CA PHE A 208 25.17 -4.23 9.32
C PHE A 208 26.35 -3.30 9.62
N ALA A 209 27.59 -3.79 9.49
CA ALA A 209 28.77 -2.96 9.72
C ALA A 209 28.80 -1.72 8.83
N SER A 210 28.48 -1.86 7.54
CA SER A 210 28.35 -0.76 6.60
C SER A 210 27.23 0.21 7.00
N SER A 211 26.07 -0.32 7.41
CA SER A 211 24.91 0.48 7.82
C SER A 211 25.19 1.30 9.08
N PHE A 212 25.87 0.72 10.08
CA PHE A 212 26.27 1.45 11.29
C PHE A 212 27.26 2.56 10.99
N LYS A 213 28.30 2.27 10.19
CA LYS A 213 29.27 3.29 9.77
C LYS A 213 28.60 4.43 9.01
N ARG A 214 27.61 4.12 8.17
CA ARG A 214 26.83 5.11 7.43
C ARG A 214 25.94 5.93 8.35
N ALA A 215 25.30 5.30 9.34
CA ALA A 215 24.47 5.99 10.33
C ALA A 215 25.30 6.98 11.15
N ASP A 216 26.50 6.58 11.60
CA ASP A 216 27.42 7.42 12.37
C ASP A 216 27.94 8.61 11.54
N ALA A 217 28.39 8.36 10.31
CA ALA A 217 28.83 9.41 9.39
C ALA A 217 27.70 10.40 9.07
N LEU A 218 26.46 9.91 8.95
CA LEU A 218 25.30 10.73 8.68
C LEU A 218 24.89 11.56 9.89
N ALA A 219 24.91 10.99 11.09
CA ALA A 219 24.66 11.72 12.33
C ALA A 219 25.67 12.86 12.50
N THR A 220 26.97 12.55 12.38
CA THR A 220 28.05 13.54 12.41
C THR A 220 27.85 14.64 11.36
N ALA A 221 27.49 14.27 10.12
CA ALA A 221 27.24 15.23 9.05
C ALA A 221 25.98 16.09 9.29
N MET A 222 24.97 15.55 9.97
CA MET A 222 23.76 16.29 10.36
C MET A 222 24.09 17.31 11.46
N GLU A 223 24.84 16.91 12.48
CA GLU A 223 25.31 17.80 13.55
C GLU A 223 26.21 18.92 13.02
N ALA A 224 27.16 18.59 12.13
CA ALA A 224 28.03 19.58 11.47
C ALA A 224 27.25 20.59 10.61
N ARG A 225 26.07 20.22 10.10
CA ARG A 225 25.13 21.11 9.39
C ARG A 225 24.17 21.85 10.33
N GLY A 226 24.35 21.75 11.65
CA GLY A 226 23.53 22.41 12.65
C GLY A 226 22.15 21.76 12.87
N TYR A 227 22.00 20.46 12.63
CA TYR A 227 20.75 19.77 12.95
C TYR A 227 20.61 19.59 14.48
N GLN A 228 19.64 20.28 15.08
CA GLN A 228 19.38 20.27 16.53
C GLN A 228 17.97 19.73 16.89
N GLY A 229 17.34 18.95 16.00
CA GLY A 229 15.96 18.46 16.18
C GLY A 229 14.88 19.33 15.52
N GLY A 230 13.60 19.03 15.75
CA GLY A 230 12.49 19.52 14.93
C GLY A 230 11.93 20.91 15.23
N VAL A 231 12.21 21.49 16.39
CA VAL A 231 11.60 22.76 16.82
C VAL A 231 12.21 23.93 16.03
N GLY A 232 11.36 24.81 15.48
CA GLY A 232 11.79 26.02 14.77
C GLY A 232 12.36 25.81 13.36
N ARG A 233 12.25 24.59 12.78
CA ARG A 233 12.76 24.30 11.42
C ARG A 233 11.78 24.71 10.31
N SER A 234 12.32 25.29 9.23
CA SER A 234 11.61 25.49 7.97
C SER A 234 11.61 24.23 7.10
N ARG A 235 10.55 24.02 6.30
CA ARG A 235 10.48 22.92 5.31
C ARG A 235 10.71 23.43 3.90
N TYR A 236 11.64 22.80 3.19
CA TYR A 236 11.88 23.03 1.76
C TYR A 236 10.77 22.42 0.90
N ARG A 237 10.46 21.13 1.10
CA ARG A 237 9.37 20.45 0.40
C ARG A 237 8.07 20.65 1.16
N GLN A 238 7.18 21.45 0.60
CA GLN A 238 5.86 21.71 1.17
C GLN A 238 4.77 21.09 0.30
N LEU A 239 3.91 20.30 0.93
CA LEU A 239 2.71 19.78 0.31
C LEU A 239 1.69 20.93 0.21
N ARG A 240 1.26 21.26 -1.00
CA ARG A 240 0.31 22.35 -1.27
C ARG A 240 -1.08 21.79 -1.52
N TRP A 241 -1.97 22.04 -0.57
CA TRP A 241 -3.38 21.69 -0.68
C TRP A 241 -4.07 22.55 -1.74
N LYS A 242 -4.78 21.92 -2.67
CA LYS A 242 -5.54 22.58 -3.74
C LYS A 242 -7.04 22.33 -3.56
N LYS A 243 -7.87 23.13 -4.24
CA LYS A 243 -9.34 22.93 -4.24
C LYS A 243 -9.75 21.53 -4.72
N ALA A 244 -8.97 20.94 -5.64
CA ALA A 244 -9.20 19.58 -6.12
C ALA A 244 -9.06 18.52 -5.01
N ASP A 245 -8.24 18.77 -4.00
CA ASP A 245 -8.02 17.85 -2.86
C ASP A 245 -9.20 17.87 -1.88
N THR A 246 -9.75 19.05 -1.62
CA THR A 246 -11.00 19.17 -0.85
C THR A 246 -12.14 18.51 -1.61
N LEU A 247 -12.20 18.70 -2.94
CA LEU A 247 -13.22 18.09 -3.77
C LEU A 247 -13.11 16.55 -3.78
N SER A 248 -11.91 15.97 -3.84
CA SER A 248 -11.75 14.51 -3.83
C SER A 248 -12.21 13.88 -2.51
N ILE A 249 -11.92 14.52 -1.38
CA ILE A 249 -12.39 14.07 -0.06
C ILE A 249 -13.91 14.24 0.04
N PHE A 250 -14.44 15.38 -0.41
CA PHE A 250 -15.88 15.64 -0.38
C PHE A 250 -16.65 14.63 -1.23
N ILE A 251 -16.19 14.31 -2.44
CA ILE A 251 -16.80 13.28 -3.30
C ILE A 251 -16.81 11.92 -2.59
N MET A 252 -15.70 11.53 -1.95
CA MET A 252 -15.63 10.27 -1.19
C MET A 252 -16.60 10.25 -0.01
N PHE A 253 -16.71 11.35 0.71
CA PHE A 253 -17.62 11.46 1.85
C PHE A 253 -19.08 11.47 1.41
N ALA A 254 -19.41 12.21 0.34
CA ALA A 254 -20.73 12.25 -0.26
C ALA A 254 -21.15 10.86 -0.79
N LEU A 255 -20.24 10.13 -1.42
CA LEU A 255 -20.46 8.74 -1.83
C LEU A 255 -20.77 7.86 -0.61
N GLY A 256 -20.02 8.00 0.48
CA GLY A 256 -20.28 7.28 1.73
C GLY A 256 -21.65 7.59 2.33
N LEU A 257 -22.04 8.86 2.40
CA LEU A 257 -23.35 9.28 2.89
C LEU A 257 -24.49 8.77 1.99
N MET A 258 -24.36 8.91 0.67
CA MET A 258 -25.34 8.41 -0.29
C MET A 258 -25.54 6.90 -0.11
N LEU A 259 -24.45 6.14 0.04
CA LEU A 259 -24.51 4.70 0.26
C LEU A 259 -25.10 4.33 1.62
N PHE A 260 -24.88 5.15 2.65
CA PHE A 260 -25.49 4.94 3.96
C PHE A 260 -27.02 5.06 3.89
N PHE A 261 -27.54 6.09 3.21
CA PHE A 261 -28.98 6.25 3.00
C PHE A 261 -29.58 5.16 2.09
N LEU A 262 -28.82 4.65 1.13
CA LEU A 262 -29.26 3.61 0.20
C LEU A 262 -29.11 2.18 0.77
N LYS A 263 -28.40 2.06 1.90
CA LYS A 263 -28.31 0.83 2.68
C LYS A 263 -29.55 0.62 3.55
N SER A 264 -30.05 1.71 4.16
CA SER A 264 -31.31 1.75 4.91
C SER A 264 -32.50 1.44 4.01
#